data_AF-A0A257Q5L7-F1
#
_entry.id   AF-A0A257Q5L7-F1
#
_cell.length_a   1.000
_cell.length_b   1.000
_cell.length_c   1.000
_cell.angle_alpha   90.00
_cell.angle_beta   90.00
_cell.angle_gamma   90.00
#
_symmetry.space_group_name_H-M   'P 1'
#
loop_
_entity.id
_entity.type
_entity.pdbx_description
1 polymer ?
#
loop_
_entity_poly.entity_id
_entity_poly.type
_entity_poly.pdbx_seq_one_letter_code
_entity_poly.pdbx_strand_id
1 'polypeptide(L)'
;MFLPHCYLSVQEGLSSLSTSANNADSAPAAGVPAIEPQDVLVQSAASLPDLFVRASCDSERVFRGAVRLGDLPRLAQWVPSDEPGTLLVFSLRFFRDAGRDLLADISVQTTVQMDCARCLKPMTLPLVSESVLHFVYNDEQAQHVIDAREPILIDAEGSIAIAALLEEEVLMALPPVAMHAHQCRPAWQEAALDETLPTAPGTTRPNPFAALAKQWPKPELTVRDGAVQKSKKKDDE
;
A
#
# COMPACT_ATOMS: atom_id res chain seq x y z
N MET A 1 -2.56 22.74 -3.27
CA MET A 1 -1.74 22.51 -4.47
C MET A 1 -0.97 21.23 -4.22
N PHE A 2 -1.54 20.11 -4.67
CA PHE A 2 -0.94 18.78 -4.55
C PHE A 2 -0.15 18.51 -5.84
N LEU A 3 1.14 18.26 -5.71
CA LEU A 3 2.00 17.74 -6.79
C LEU A 3 2.43 16.33 -6.39
N PRO A 4 2.20 15.31 -7.24
CA PRO A 4 2.79 13.99 -7.07
C PRO A 4 4.03 13.85 -7.97
N HIS A 5 5.17 13.61 -7.35
CA HIS A 5 6.40 13.08 -7.94
C HIS A 5 6.88 12.05 -6.90
N CYS A 6 7.10 10.76 -7.19
CA CYS A 6 7.92 10.20 -8.25
C CYS A 6 7.46 8.77 -8.55
N TYR A 7 7.31 8.45 -9.85
CA TYR A 7 7.33 7.09 -10.35
C TYR A 7 8.22 7.13 -11.58
N LEU A 8 9.46 6.65 -11.49
CA LEU A 8 10.30 6.47 -12.68
C LEU A 8 11.17 5.21 -12.56
N SER A 9 11.05 4.41 -13.61
CA SER A 9 11.81 3.25 -14.05
C SER A 9 13.25 3.10 -13.55
N VAL A 10 13.61 1.85 -13.28
CA VAL A 10 15.00 1.36 -13.40
C VAL A 10 15.02 0.18 -14.38
N GLN A 11 15.71 0.37 -15.51
CA GLN A 11 16.23 -0.71 -16.36
C GLN A 11 17.74 -0.47 -16.57
N GLU A 12 18.51 -1.49 -16.16
CA GLU A 12 19.79 -2.03 -16.63
C GLU A 12 20.89 -1.14 -17.26
N GLY A 13 22.13 -1.38 -16.80
CA GLY A 13 23.36 -0.96 -17.49
C GLY A 13 24.66 -1.34 -16.75
N LEU A 14 25.17 -2.55 -17.01
CA LEU A 14 26.53 -2.98 -16.68
C LEU A 14 27.54 -2.36 -17.68
N SER A 15 28.66 -1.80 -17.20
CA SER A 15 30.05 -2.04 -17.69
C SER A 15 31.09 -0.99 -17.18
N SER A 16 31.99 -1.48 -16.32
CA SER A 16 33.47 -1.32 -16.32
C SER A 16 34.18 0.07 -16.38
N LEU A 17 34.90 0.42 -15.29
CA LEU A 17 36.38 0.60 -15.17
C LEU A 17 36.85 1.66 -14.13
N SER A 18 37.63 1.14 -13.17
CA SER A 18 38.73 1.69 -12.34
C SER A 18 39.19 3.17 -12.44
N THR A 19 39.37 3.85 -11.28
CA THR A 19 40.69 4.17 -10.63
C THR A 19 40.60 5.32 -9.61
N SER A 20 41.02 5.03 -8.37
CA SER A 20 41.76 5.83 -7.35
C SER A 20 41.18 7.09 -6.65
N ALA A 21 40.89 6.89 -5.36
CA ALA A 21 41.39 7.59 -4.16
C ALA A 21 40.98 9.05 -3.79
N ASN A 22 40.25 9.11 -2.66
CA ASN A 22 40.53 9.85 -1.41
C ASN A 22 39.61 11.00 -0.94
N ASN A 23 39.07 10.72 0.26
CA ASN A 23 38.76 11.56 1.43
C ASN A 23 37.44 12.34 1.55
N ALA A 24 36.58 11.74 2.37
CA ALA A 24 36.00 12.25 3.62
C ALA A 24 35.12 13.51 3.57
N ASP A 25 33.81 13.29 3.68
CA ASP A 25 33.00 13.97 4.69
C ASP A 25 31.85 13.08 5.18
N SER A 26 31.54 13.22 6.46
CA SER A 26 30.75 12.29 7.27
C SER A 26 29.27 12.65 7.26
N ALA A 27 28.43 11.77 6.72
CA ALA A 27 27.05 11.53 7.17
C ALA A 27 26.55 10.21 6.54
N PRO A 28 26.25 9.14 7.31
CA PRO A 28 25.47 8.06 6.74
C PRO A 28 24.01 8.47 6.78
N ALA A 29 23.49 8.93 5.64
CA ALA A 29 22.10 8.65 5.31
C ALA A 29 21.99 7.12 5.28
N ALA A 30 21.52 6.53 6.39
CA ALA A 30 21.28 5.11 6.49
C ALA A 30 20.03 4.78 5.65
N GLY A 31 20.21 4.73 4.34
CA GLY A 31 19.31 3.98 3.48
C GLY A 31 19.32 2.54 3.96
N VAL A 32 18.15 2.02 4.29
CA VAL A 32 17.98 0.60 4.57
C VAL A 32 18.50 -0.15 3.34
N PRO A 33 19.46 -1.08 3.49
CA PRO A 33 19.99 -1.80 2.34
C PRO A 33 18.87 -2.60 1.69
N ALA A 34 18.83 -2.60 0.36
CA ALA A 34 17.95 -3.48 -0.41
C ALA A 34 18.03 -4.90 0.16
N ILE A 35 16.86 -5.47 0.48
CA ILE A 35 16.77 -6.80 1.05
C ILE A 35 17.21 -7.80 -0.03
N GLU A 36 18.47 -8.22 0.01
CA GLU A 36 18.95 -9.26 -0.90
C GLU A 36 18.34 -10.62 -0.48
N PRO A 37 17.53 -11.26 -1.34
CA PRO A 37 16.67 -12.40 -0.96
C PRO A 37 17.44 -13.73 -0.70
N GLN A 38 18.77 -13.71 -0.73
CA GLN A 38 19.59 -14.91 -0.90
C GLN A 38 20.05 -15.61 0.39
N ASP A 39 19.80 -15.04 1.57
CA ASP A 39 20.11 -15.66 2.88
C ASP A 39 18.93 -15.68 3.87
N VAL A 40 17.70 -15.47 3.39
CA VAL A 40 16.54 -15.30 4.27
C VAL A 40 15.91 -16.65 4.64
N LEU A 41 15.93 -17.00 5.93
CA LEU A 41 15.21 -18.14 6.48
C LEU A 41 13.69 -17.96 6.28
N VAL A 42 13.09 -18.86 5.51
CA VAL A 42 11.63 -18.94 5.37
C VAL A 42 11.07 -19.60 6.63
N GLN A 43 10.24 -18.86 7.35
CA GLN A 43 9.59 -19.26 8.59
C GLN A 43 8.08 -19.39 8.35
N SER A 44 7.40 -20.23 9.12
CA SER A 44 5.94 -20.19 9.16
C SER A 44 5.51 -18.94 9.94
N ALA A 45 4.49 -18.22 9.49
CA ALA A 45 4.00 -17.06 10.24
C ALA A 45 3.58 -17.41 11.67
N ALA A 46 3.03 -18.63 11.89
CA ALA A 46 2.66 -19.13 13.22
C ALA A 46 3.86 -19.42 14.14
N SER A 47 5.07 -19.49 13.59
CA SER A 47 6.31 -19.68 14.36
C SER A 47 7.00 -18.36 14.73
N LEU A 48 6.48 -17.22 14.26
CA LEU A 48 7.00 -15.92 14.63
C LEU A 48 6.69 -15.63 16.10
N PRO A 49 7.69 -15.20 16.88
CA PRO A 49 7.50 -14.96 18.31
C PRO A 49 6.69 -13.69 18.56
N ASP A 50 5.96 -13.68 19.67
CA ASP A 50 5.55 -12.43 20.32
C ASP A 50 6.78 -11.77 20.94
N LEU A 51 6.88 -10.45 20.78
CA LEU A 51 8.02 -9.66 21.22
C LEU A 51 7.64 -8.74 22.37
N PHE A 52 8.38 -8.87 23.47
CA PHE A 52 8.42 -7.82 24.50
C PHE A 52 9.19 -6.63 23.95
N VAL A 53 8.46 -5.56 23.62
CA VAL A 53 8.98 -4.39 22.89
C VAL A 53 10.11 -3.72 23.66
N ARG A 54 9.91 -3.50 24.96
CA ARG A 54 10.92 -2.87 25.83
C ARG A 54 12.24 -3.65 25.82
N ALA A 55 12.18 -4.95 26.10
CA ALA A 55 13.37 -5.81 26.10
C ALA A 55 14.04 -5.85 24.73
N SER A 56 13.26 -5.82 23.65
CA SER A 56 13.77 -5.83 22.28
C SER A 56 14.47 -4.52 21.91
N CYS A 57 13.93 -3.37 22.34
CA CYS A 57 14.59 -2.06 22.19
C CYS A 57 15.85 -1.94 23.05
N ASP A 58 15.81 -2.45 24.29
CA ASP A 58 16.95 -2.39 25.21
C ASP A 58 18.15 -3.24 24.76
N SER A 59 17.89 -4.29 23.97
CA SER A 59 18.92 -5.17 23.40
C SER A 59 19.14 -4.97 21.89
N GLU A 60 18.56 -3.93 21.31
CA GLU A 60 18.67 -3.58 19.89
C GLU A 60 18.43 -4.78 18.95
N ARG A 61 17.38 -5.57 19.24
CA ARG A 61 17.13 -6.82 18.50
C ARG A 61 16.82 -6.55 17.04
N VAL A 62 17.36 -7.43 16.19
CA VAL A 62 17.08 -7.46 14.76
C VAL A 62 16.44 -8.79 14.39
N PHE A 63 15.35 -8.74 13.65
CA PHE A 63 14.69 -9.89 13.04
C PHE A 63 14.71 -9.72 11.53
N ARG A 64 15.12 -10.77 10.85
CA ARG A 64 15.08 -10.85 9.39
C ARG A 64 14.56 -12.22 9.02
N GLY A 65 13.66 -12.26 8.05
CA GLY A 65 12.98 -13.49 7.72
C GLY A 65 12.10 -13.32 6.50
N ALA A 66 11.58 -14.45 6.05
CA ALA A 66 10.54 -14.50 5.04
C ALA A 66 9.41 -15.37 5.56
N VAL A 67 8.18 -14.97 5.33
CA VAL A 67 6.99 -15.78 5.59
C VAL A 67 6.20 -15.94 4.31
N ARG A 68 5.36 -16.96 4.21
CA ARG A 68 4.41 -17.02 3.09
C ARG A 68 3.36 -15.94 3.30
N LEU A 69 3.04 -15.19 2.26
CA LEU A 69 2.00 -14.16 2.31
C LEU A 69 0.65 -14.76 2.71
N GLY A 70 0.34 -15.97 2.23
CA GLY A 70 -0.88 -16.70 2.59
C GLY A 70 -0.95 -17.22 4.02
N ASP A 71 0.17 -17.25 4.77
CA ASP A 71 0.16 -17.62 6.19
C ASP A 71 -0.30 -16.45 7.08
N LEU A 72 -0.44 -15.24 6.52
CA LEU A 72 -0.91 -14.02 7.18
C LEU A 72 -2.41 -13.83 6.86
N PRO A 73 -3.33 -14.14 7.81
CA PRO A 73 -4.76 -14.29 7.54
C PRO A 73 -5.41 -13.07 6.89
N ARG A 74 -5.01 -11.86 7.29
CA ARG A 74 -5.55 -10.62 6.74
C ARG A 74 -5.07 -10.42 5.31
N LEU A 75 -3.87 -10.88 4.97
CA LEU A 75 -3.27 -10.72 3.64
C LEU A 75 -3.70 -11.79 2.64
N ALA A 76 -4.34 -12.87 3.09
CA ALA A 76 -4.66 -14.04 2.28
C ALA A 76 -5.42 -13.73 0.97
N GLN A 77 -6.30 -12.72 0.96
CA GLN A 77 -7.06 -12.35 -0.25
C GLN A 77 -6.22 -11.69 -1.35
N TRP A 78 -5.02 -11.22 -1.04
CA TRP A 78 -4.11 -10.57 -1.99
C TRP A 78 -2.99 -11.48 -2.46
N VAL A 79 -3.04 -12.77 -2.09
CA VAL A 79 -2.07 -13.76 -2.58
C VAL A 79 -2.32 -14.00 -4.08
N PRO A 80 -1.27 -13.92 -4.94
CA PRO A 80 -1.41 -14.25 -6.34
C PRO A 80 -1.90 -15.69 -6.54
N SER A 81 -3.03 -15.83 -7.25
CA SER A 81 -3.65 -17.13 -7.51
C SER A 81 -2.70 -18.11 -8.23
N ASP A 82 -1.83 -17.60 -9.10
CA ASP A 82 -0.85 -18.40 -9.85
C ASP A 82 0.41 -18.73 -9.03
N GLU A 83 0.64 -18.03 -7.92
CA GLU A 83 1.82 -18.18 -7.05
C GLU A 83 1.43 -18.26 -5.57
N PRO A 84 0.71 -19.30 -5.11
CA PRO A 84 0.27 -19.41 -3.71
C PRO A 84 1.44 -19.48 -2.70
N GLY A 85 2.66 -19.72 -3.19
CA GLY A 85 3.89 -19.72 -2.41
C GLY A 85 4.57 -18.36 -2.26
N THR A 86 3.95 -17.25 -2.70
CA THR A 86 4.53 -15.90 -2.62
C THR A 86 5.03 -15.61 -1.21
N LEU A 87 6.25 -15.09 -1.13
CA LEU A 87 6.92 -14.75 0.12
C LEU A 87 6.77 -13.26 0.41
N LEU A 88 6.60 -12.95 1.69
CA LEU A 88 6.82 -11.64 2.28
C LEU A 88 8.16 -11.69 2.99
N VAL A 89 9.13 -10.93 2.47
CA VAL A 89 10.46 -10.78 3.06
C VAL A 89 10.45 -9.54 3.95
N PHE A 90 11.02 -9.63 5.15
CA PHE A 90 11.00 -8.53 6.10
C PHE A 90 12.31 -8.34 6.87
N SER A 91 12.51 -7.12 7.35
CA SER A 91 13.52 -6.76 8.34
C SER A 91 12.87 -5.87 9.40
N LEU A 92 13.12 -6.18 10.67
CA LEU A 92 12.63 -5.43 11.83
C LEU A 92 13.80 -5.17 12.78
N ARG A 93 14.09 -3.90 13.08
CA ARG A 93 15.20 -3.50 13.96
C ARG A 93 14.68 -2.62 15.08
N PHE A 94 14.75 -3.10 16.32
CA PHE A 94 14.34 -2.36 17.50
C PHE A 94 15.46 -1.46 18.00
N PHE A 95 15.12 -0.28 18.50
CA PHE A 95 16.09 0.65 19.09
C PHE A 95 15.40 1.66 20.01
N ARG A 96 16.22 2.49 20.66
CA ARG A 96 15.77 3.71 21.33
C ARG A 96 16.46 4.92 20.73
N ASP A 97 15.76 6.03 20.65
CA ASP A 97 16.39 7.31 20.31
C ASP A 97 16.90 8.04 21.57
N ALA A 98 17.35 9.28 21.38
CA ALA A 98 17.81 10.15 22.47
C ALA A 98 16.70 10.46 23.49
N GLY A 99 15.43 10.48 23.07
CA GLY A 99 14.25 10.64 23.93
C GLY A 99 13.91 9.39 24.73
N ARG A 100 14.60 8.27 24.47
CA ARG A 100 14.34 6.93 25.03
C ARG A 100 13.01 6.35 24.55
N ASP A 101 12.47 6.83 23.45
CA ASP A 101 11.28 6.27 22.82
C ASP A 101 11.49 4.81 22.43
N LEU A 102 10.43 4.02 22.40
CA LEU A 102 10.45 2.63 21.96
C LEU A 102 10.21 2.61 20.45
N LEU A 103 11.24 2.32 19.67
CA LEU A 103 11.19 2.45 18.22
C LEU A 103 11.54 1.14 17.51
N ALA A 104 11.02 0.95 16.31
CA ALA A 104 11.53 -0.05 15.38
C ALA A 104 11.51 0.44 13.93
N ASP A 105 12.56 0.15 13.18
CA ASP A 105 12.50 0.23 11.72
C ASP A 105 11.91 -1.07 11.21
N ILE A 106 10.90 -0.97 10.35
CA ILE A 106 10.30 -2.09 9.63
C ILE A 106 10.47 -1.88 8.14
N SER A 107 10.82 -2.95 7.44
CA SER A 107 10.87 -2.99 5.98
C SER A 107 10.27 -4.31 5.52
N VAL A 108 9.39 -4.24 4.52
CA VAL A 108 8.74 -5.42 3.92
C VAL A 108 8.80 -5.34 2.41
N GLN A 109 8.94 -6.50 1.78
CA GLN A 109 8.90 -6.67 0.33
C GLN A 109 8.11 -7.92 -0.03
N THR A 110 7.14 -7.76 -0.93
CA THR A 110 6.33 -8.88 -1.42
C THR A 110 5.70 -8.55 -2.78
N THR A 111 4.85 -9.44 -3.26
CA THR A 111 4.08 -9.28 -4.47
C THR A 111 2.62 -9.59 -4.14
N VAL A 112 1.70 -8.71 -4.56
CA VAL A 112 0.26 -8.85 -4.28
C VAL A 112 -0.54 -8.93 -5.59
N GLN A 113 -1.67 -9.64 -5.56
CA GLN A 113 -2.65 -9.65 -6.63
C GLN A 113 -3.86 -8.79 -6.25
N MET A 114 -4.25 -7.89 -7.15
CA MET A 114 -5.41 -7.01 -7.01
C MET A 114 -6.16 -6.94 -8.33
N ASP A 115 -7.42 -6.54 -8.29
CA ASP A 115 -8.17 -6.31 -9.53
C ASP A 115 -7.93 -4.90 -10.07
N CYS A 116 -7.69 -4.83 -11.38
CA CYS A 116 -7.58 -3.54 -12.06
C CYS A 116 -8.94 -2.80 -12.01
N ALA A 117 -8.98 -1.60 -11.44
CA ALA A 117 -10.19 -0.79 -11.31
C ALA A 117 -10.83 -0.33 -12.64
N ARG A 118 -10.20 -0.63 -13.79
CA ARG A 118 -10.69 -0.29 -15.13
C ARG A 118 -11.26 -1.49 -15.86
N CYS A 119 -10.49 -2.57 -15.98
CA CYS A 119 -10.93 -3.78 -16.71
C CYS A 119 -11.49 -4.87 -15.78
N LEU A 120 -11.37 -4.74 -14.46
CA LEU A 120 -11.75 -5.72 -13.45
C LEU A 120 -11.07 -7.10 -13.62
N LYS A 121 -9.90 -7.13 -14.26
CA LYS A 121 -9.07 -8.34 -14.38
C LYS A 121 -8.00 -8.35 -13.29
N PRO A 122 -7.61 -9.53 -12.79
CA PRO A 122 -6.56 -9.65 -11.80
C PRO A 122 -5.23 -9.16 -12.40
N MET A 123 -4.45 -8.47 -11.58
CA MET A 123 -3.11 -8.01 -11.90
C MET A 123 -2.20 -8.13 -10.69
N THR A 124 -0.94 -8.45 -10.96
CA THR A 124 0.08 -8.64 -9.94
C THR A 124 0.94 -7.38 -9.83
N LEU A 125 1.23 -6.95 -8.60
CA LEU A 125 1.95 -5.72 -8.29
C LEU A 125 3.07 -6.00 -7.27
N PRO A 126 4.31 -5.53 -7.52
CA PRO A 126 5.33 -5.54 -6.48
C PRO A 126 4.95 -4.52 -5.39
N LEU A 127 5.17 -4.88 -4.14
CA LEU A 127 4.93 -4.03 -2.97
C LEU A 127 6.19 -3.98 -2.11
N VAL A 128 6.62 -2.76 -1.80
CA VAL A 128 7.75 -2.47 -0.91
C VAL A 128 7.31 -1.36 0.03
N SER A 129 7.55 -1.53 1.33
CA SER A 129 7.24 -0.52 2.35
C SER A 129 8.36 -0.43 3.39
N GLU A 130 8.59 0.77 3.88
CA GLU A 130 9.56 1.09 4.93
C GLU A 130 8.96 2.15 5.86
N SER A 131 8.96 1.86 7.15
CA SER A 131 8.34 2.71 8.17
C SER A 131 9.15 2.69 9.46
N VAL A 132 9.02 3.75 10.27
CA VAL A 132 9.57 3.82 11.63
C VAL A 132 8.41 3.74 12.61
N LEU A 133 8.31 2.63 13.31
CA LEU A 133 7.27 2.37 14.31
C LEU A 133 7.65 3.03 15.64
N HIS A 134 6.68 3.65 16.30
CA HIS A 134 6.78 4.20 17.65
C HIS A 134 5.76 3.53 18.56
N PHE A 135 6.24 2.68 19.46
CA PHE A 135 5.37 1.93 20.36
C PHE A 135 4.90 2.78 21.54
N VAL A 136 3.59 2.85 21.73
CA VAL A 136 2.89 3.65 22.75
C VAL A 136 1.88 2.79 23.51
N TYR A 137 1.54 3.18 24.74
CA TYR A 137 0.62 2.42 25.60
C TYR A 137 -0.82 2.96 25.62
N ASN A 138 -1.05 4.15 25.06
CA ASN A 138 -2.37 4.78 25.01
C ASN A 138 -2.47 5.81 23.88
N ASP A 139 -3.70 6.23 23.59
CA ASP A 139 -4.01 7.19 22.54
C ASP A 139 -3.45 8.59 22.81
N GLU A 140 -3.29 8.98 24.08
CA GLU A 140 -2.70 10.27 24.45
C GLU A 140 -1.24 10.33 24.00
N GLN A 141 -0.46 9.27 24.23
CA GLN A 141 0.90 9.14 23.74
C GLN A 141 0.95 9.09 22.21
N ALA A 142 0.02 8.37 21.57
CA ALA A 142 -0.07 8.28 20.12
C ALA A 142 -0.21 9.66 19.44
N GLN A 143 -0.99 10.57 20.03
CA GLN A 143 -1.19 11.94 19.53
C GLN A 143 0.07 12.81 19.56
N HIS A 144 1.07 12.44 20.37
CA HIS A 144 2.34 13.14 20.49
C HIS A 144 3.44 12.55 19.61
N VAL A 145 3.16 11.46 18.89
CA VAL A 145 4.09 10.88 17.92
C VAL A 145 4.25 11.83 16.74
N ILE A 146 5.49 12.06 16.32
CA ILE A 146 5.79 12.91 15.16
C ILE A 146 5.31 12.27 13.86
N ASP A 147 4.92 13.08 12.89
CA ASP A 147 4.38 12.61 11.59
C ASP A 147 5.28 11.63 10.82
N ALA A 148 6.60 11.69 11.05
CA ALA A 148 7.57 10.80 10.40
C ALA A 148 7.63 9.39 11.02
N ARG A 149 6.84 9.11 12.05
CA ARG A 149 6.79 7.84 12.77
C ARG A 149 5.34 7.36 12.88
N GLU A 150 5.18 6.06 12.93
CA GLU A 150 3.88 5.42 13.01
C GLU A 150 3.59 4.93 14.44
N PRO A 151 2.55 5.45 15.12
CA PRO A 151 2.21 5.02 16.45
C PRO A 151 1.65 3.59 16.44
N ILE A 152 2.25 2.69 17.24
CA ILE A 152 1.78 1.33 17.45
C ILE A 152 1.36 1.16 18.90
N LEU A 153 0.07 0.90 19.12
CA LEU A 153 -0.46 0.65 20.45
C LEU A 153 -0.07 -0.75 20.92
N ILE A 154 0.62 -0.83 22.06
CA ILE A 154 0.99 -2.10 22.72
C ILE A 154 0.15 -2.32 23.96
N ASP A 155 -0.04 -3.60 24.30
CA ASP A 155 -0.77 -4.01 25.50
C ASP A 155 -0.04 -3.61 26.81
N ALA A 156 -0.69 -3.84 27.95
CA ALA A 156 -0.12 -3.52 29.26
C ALA A 156 1.13 -4.35 29.58
N GLU A 157 1.21 -5.55 29.01
CA GLU A 157 2.33 -6.48 29.07
C GLU A 157 3.52 -6.02 28.21
N GLY A 158 3.29 -5.06 27.31
CA GLY A 158 4.28 -4.51 26.37
C GLY A 158 4.71 -5.50 25.30
N SER A 159 3.81 -6.41 24.92
CA SER A 159 4.01 -7.46 23.95
C SER A 159 3.40 -7.12 22.59
N ILE A 160 3.98 -7.62 21.50
CA ILE A 160 3.42 -7.49 20.16
C ILE A 160 3.79 -8.68 19.27
N ALA A 161 2.84 -9.15 18.47
CA ALA A 161 3.06 -10.21 17.49
C ALA A 161 3.74 -9.65 16.23
N ILE A 162 4.88 -10.23 15.81
CA ILE A 162 5.55 -9.83 14.55
C ILE A 162 4.61 -10.02 13.36
N ALA A 163 3.87 -11.14 13.32
CA ALA A 163 2.93 -11.40 12.24
C ALA A 163 1.91 -10.25 12.08
N ALA A 164 1.36 -9.74 13.18
CA ALA A 164 0.42 -8.62 13.16
C ALA A 164 1.07 -7.32 12.63
N LEU A 165 2.33 -7.05 13.02
CA LEU A 165 3.09 -5.89 12.49
C LEU A 165 3.31 -6.00 10.98
N LEU A 166 3.69 -7.19 10.49
CA LEU A 166 3.88 -7.42 9.05
C LEU A 166 2.58 -7.27 8.27
N GLU A 167 1.44 -7.71 8.84
CA GLU A 167 0.13 -7.53 8.24
C GLU A 167 -0.24 -6.06 8.08
N GLU A 168 -0.11 -5.27 9.16
CA GLU A 168 -0.42 -3.83 9.09
C GLU A 168 0.48 -3.11 8.09
N GLU A 169 1.78 -3.38 8.11
CA GLU A 169 2.73 -2.73 7.19
C GLU A 169 2.35 -2.98 5.73
N VAL A 170 2.01 -4.21 5.36
CA VAL A 170 1.58 -4.50 3.98
C VAL A 170 0.22 -3.89 3.67
N LEU A 171 -0.74 -3.97 4.59
CA LEU A 171 -2.09 -3.42 4.38
C LEU A 171 -2.06 -1.91 4.12
N MET A 172 -1.21 -1.18 4.84
CA MET A 172 -1.07 0.26 4.70
C MET A 172 -0.32 0.65 3.42
N ALA A 173 0.58 -0.22 2.95
CA ALA A 173 1.29 -0.06 1.69
C ALA A 173 0.46 -0.43 0.45
N LEU A 174 -0.70 -1.08 0.62
CA LEU A 174 -1.57 -1.41 -0.52
C LEU A 174 -2.04 -0.14 -1.24
N PRO A 175 -1.96 -0.10 -2.58
CA PRO A 175 -2.47 1.05 -3.32
C PRO A 175 -4.00 1.13 -3.14
N PRO A 176 -4.56 2.34 -2.93
CA PRO A 176 -6.00 2.50 -2.79
C PRO A 176 -6.77 2.09 -4.06
N VAL A 177 -6.11 2.15 -5.22
CA VAL A 177 -6.64 1.72 -6.51
C VAL A 177 -5.51 1.08 -7.32
N ALA A 178 -5.72 -0.14 -7.80
CA ALA A 178 -4.83 -0.84 -8.72
C ALA A 178 -5.26 -0.60 -10.18
N MET A 179 -4.32 -0.24 -11.06
CA MET A 179 -4.57 -0.10 -12.50
C MET A 179 -3.37 -0.56 -13.31
N HIS A 180 -3.64 -1.21 -14.44
CA HIS A 180 -2.60 -1.53 -15.41
C HIS A 180 -1.90 -0.26 -15.91
N ALA A 181 -0.57 -0.31 -16.06
CA ALA A 181 0.20 0.76 -16.70
C ALA A 181 -0.14 0.90 -18.19
N HIS A 182 -0.48 -0.22 -18.85
CA HIS A 182 -1.00 -0.20 -20.20
C HIS A 182 -2.47 0.21 -20.23
N GLN A 183 -2.93 0.77 -21.35
CA GLN A 183 -4.30 1.24 -21.49
C GLN A 183 -5.26 0.07 -21.74
N CYS A 184 -5.74 -0.57 -20.67
CA CYS A 184 -6.73 -1.64 -20.75
C CYS A 184 -8.13 -1.13 -21.11
N ARG A 185 -8.96 -1.99 -21.72
CA ARG A 185 -10.35 -1.64 -22.03
C ARG A 185 -11.21 -1.66 -20.77
N PRO A 186 -12.15 -0.71 -20.61
CA PRO A 186 -13.11 -0.75 -19.52
C PRO A 186 -13.96 -2.01 -19.56
N ALA A 187 -14.27 -2.60 -18.40
CA ALA A 187 -15.05 -3.85 -18.30
C ALA A 187 -16.41 -3.78 -19.04
N TRP A 188 -17.07 -2.61 -19.02
CA TRP A 188 -18.36 -2.42 -19.71
C TRP A 188 -18.28 -2.53 -21.23
N GLN A 189 -17.09 -2.30 -21.84
CA GLN A 189 -16.89 -2.48 -23.27
C GLN A 189 -16.70 -3.95 -23.65
N GLU A 190 -16.14 -4.77 -22.75
CA GLU A 190 -15.97 -6.21 -23.00
C GLU A 190 -17.30 -6.95 -22.92
N ALA A 191 -18.16 -6.58 -21.97
CA ALA A 191 -19.50 -7.16 -21.83
C ALA A 191 -20.41 -6.92 -23.06
N ALA A 192 -20.18 -5.84 -23.81
CA ALA A 192 -20.96 -5.51 -25.01
C ALA A 192 -20.63 -6.40 -26.23
N LEU A 193 -19.53 -7.17 -26.18
CA LEU A 193 -19.08 -8.06 -27.26
C LEU A 193 -19.47 -9.52 -27.02
N ASP A 194 -20.02 -9.84 -25.86
CA ASP A 194 -20.51 -11.18 -25.55
C ASP A 194 -21.92 -11.37 -26.15
N GLU A 195 -21.99 -11.75 -27.43
CA GLU A 195 -23.24 -12.03 -28.14
C GLU A 195 -23.99 -13.26 -27.62
N THR A 196 -23.45 -13.97 -26.63
CA THR A 196 -24.11 -15.14 -26.02
C THR A 196 -25.03 -14.76 -24.84
N LEU A 197 -24.98 -13.51 -24.38
CA LEU A 197 -25.94 -13.00 -23.41
C LEU A 197 -27.30 -12.83 -24.11
N PRO A 198 -28.39 -13.46 -23.61
CA PRO A 198 -29.71 -13.20 -24.15
C PRO A 198 -29.98 -11.70 -24.00
N THR A 199 -30.10 -11.01 -25.12
CA THR A 199 -30.64 -9.65 -25.16
C THR A 199 -32.01 -9.75 -24.51
N ALA A 200 -32.11 -9.31 -23.26
CA ALA A 200 -33.36 -9.37 -22.54
C ALA A 200 -34.42 -8.67 -23.42
N PRO A 201 -35.53 -9.33 -23.77
CA PRO A 201 -36.60 -8.67 -24.52
C PRO A 201 -36.96 -7.43 -23.72
N GLY A 202 -36.91 -6.25 -24.36
CA GLY A 202 -37.02 -4.96 -23.73
C GLY A 202 -38.25 -4.87 -22.84
N THR A 203 -38.10 -5.23 -21.56
CA THR A 203 -39.15 -5.00 -20.58
C THR A 203 -39.04 -3.53 -20.26
N THR A 204 -40.03 -2.76 -20.69
CA THR A 204 -40.31 -1.40 -20.24
C THR A 204 -40.64 -1.43 -18.74
N ARG A 205 -39.68 -1.82 -17.90
CA ARG A 205 -39.77 -1.59 -16.47
C ARG A 205 -39.64 -0.09 -16.29
N PRO A 206 -40.54 0.55 -15.53
CA PRO A 206 -40.37 1.96 -15.22
C PRO A 206 -39.00 2.16 -14.57
N ASN A 207 -38.25 3.14 -15.05
CA ASN A 207 -36.93 3.45 -14.52
C ASN A 207 -37.03 3.58 -12.98
N PRO A 208 -36.28 2.77 -12.20
CA PRO A 208 -36.38 2.75 -10.74
C PRO A 208 -36.00 4.10 -10.11
N PHE A 209 -35.30 4.96 -10.86
CA PHE A 209 -34.92 6.32 -10.46
C PHE A 209 -35.78 7.41 -11.11
N ALA A 210 -36.91 7.05 -11.75
CA ALA A 210 -37.82 8.03 -12.37
C ALA A 210 -38.37 9.06 -11.38
N ALA A 211 -38.50 8.71 -10.09
CA ALA A 211 -38.89 9.64 -9.03
C ALA A 211 -37.86 10.77 -8.81
N LEU A 212 -36.56 10.47 -9.00
CA LEU A 212 -35.46 11.44 -8.82
C LEU A 212 -35.33 12.41 -9.98
N ALA A 213 -35.78 12.03 -11.18
CA ALA A 213 -35.76 12.91 -12.35
C ALA A 213 -36.55 14.22 -12.14
N LYS A 214 -37.52 14.22 -11.23
CA LYS A 214 -38.33 15.40 -10.86
C LYS A 214 -37.65 16.32 -9.85
N GLN A 215 -36.65 15.82 -9.14
CA GLN A 215 -35.92 16.53 -8.08
C GLN A 215 -34.60 17.11 -8.58
N TRP A 216 -34.13 16.66 -9.74
CA TRP A 216 -32.91 17.17 -10.35
C TRP A 216 -33.24 18.38 -11.25
N PRO A 217 -32.82 19.61 -10.89
CA PRO A 217 -32.93 20.74 -11.80
C PRO A 217 -32.10 20.40 -13.05
N LYS A 218 -32.77 20.28 -14.21
CA LYS A 218 -32.05 20.08 -15.47
C LYS A 218 -31.17 21.32 -15.67
N PRO A 219 -29.84 21.20 -15.63
CA PRO A 219 -29.01 22.31 -16.04
C PRO A 219 -29.35 22.61 -17.50
N GLU A 220 -29.63 23.87 -17.83
CA GLU A 220 -29.67 24.30 -19.23
C GLU A 220 -28.27 24.09 -19.80
N LEU A 221 -28.08 22.94 -20.43
CA LEU A 221 -26.92 22.70 -21.28
C LEU A 221 -27.14 23.51 -22.54
N THR A 222 -26.79 24.78 -22.51
CA THR A 222 -26.64 25.56 -23.73
C THR A 222 -25.44 25.00 -24.48
N VAL A 223 -25.69 24.11 -25.44
CA VAL A 223 -24.68 23.77 -26.43
C VAL A 223 -24.54 24.99 -27.34
N ARG A 224 -23.57 25.86 -27.03
CA ARG A 224 -23.03 26.83 -27.98
C ARG A 224 -21.64 26.32 -28.36
N ASP A 225 -21.54 25.83 -29.59
CA ASP A 225 -20.32 25.72 -30.38
C ASP A 225 -19.03 25.41 -29.57
N GLY A 226 -18.99 24.24 -28.93
CA GLY A 226 -17.72 23.57 -28.60
C GLY A 226 -16.88 24.10 -27.43
N ALA A 227 -17.40 24.96 -26.53
CA ALA A 227 -16.69 25.29 -25.28
C ALA A 227 -17.65 25.51 -24.10
N VAL A 228 -17.42 24.79 -23.00
CA VAL A 228 -18.25 24.85 -21.78
C VAL A 228 -17.73 25.93 -20.82
N GLN A 229 -18.59 26.88 -20.42
CA GLN A 229 -18.38 27.72 -19.22
C GLN A 229 -19.63 27.73 -18.33
N LYS A 230 -19.42 27.67 -17.00
CA LYS A 230 -20.46 27.74 -15.96
C LYS A 230 -20.81 29.21 -15.66
N SER A 231 -22.06 29.62 -15.85
CA SER A 231 -22.57 30.89 -15.34
C SER A 231 -23.01 30.78 -13.88
N LYS A 232 -22.39 31.60 -13.03
CA LYS A 232 -22.62 31.76 -11.60
C LYS A 232 -23.86 32.65 -11.39
N LYS A 233 -24.92 32.15 -10.77
CA LYS A 233 -26.07 32.97 -10.38
C LYS A 233 -25.75 33.69 -9.06
N LYS A 234 -25.71 35.02 -9.13
CA LYS A 234 -25.57 35.96 -8.03
C LYS A 234 -26.99 36.36 -7.65
N ASP A 235 -27.42 35.98 -6.45
CA ASP A 235 -28.68 36.47 -5.89
C ASP A 235 -28.31 37.48 -4.80
N ASP A 236 -28.44 38.76 -5.13
CA ASP A 236 -28.59 39.87 -4.18
C ASP A 236 -30.08 39.95 -3.82
N GLU A 237 -30.37 39.98 -2.51
CA GLU A 237 -31.41 40.76 -1.78
C GLU A 237 -31.95 40.01 -0.55
#